data_AF-A0A0R2BHN5-F1
#
_entry.id   AF-A0A0R2BHN5-F1
#
_cell.length_a   1.000
_cell.length_b   1.000
_cell.length_c   1.000
_cell.angle_alpha   90.00
_cell.angle_beta   90.00
_cell.angle_gamma   90.00
#
_symmetry.space_group_name_H-M   'P 1'
#
loop_
_entity.id
_entity.type
_entity.pdbx_description
1 polymer ?
#
loop_
_entity_poly.entity_id
_entity_poly.type
_entity_poly.pdbx_seq_one_letter_code
_entity_poly.pdbx_strand_id
1 'polypeptide(L)'
;MNDKIQYYNDLMKLTYGDAINKLLSLHGASTDDYYREQSYNRFFNQEIKSITKGKFTRTADGLYCHHIDEDKYLNLSDINYIRKNNYPFELQRKERLVFCDLFEHLILHALIAKETNGKFGFPGYITYISPMIEDWFIAQNQPLGKEWMMNCYHRAYLNPKEAQDVLDSVKLILPKRCIDKINEIDQEIEEFNRQRESFLKAKKEWENGREEREKKERIQLRIRQENEEKIKINKFYEKYPKFKELNIQINTPRKRLLSMLYELKYDKSFATKKDFETFKLSAFREDILQELYRTILLTSSNK
;
A
#
# COMPACT_ATOMS: atom_id res chain seq x y z
N MET A 1 26.78 3.15 -33.22
CA MET A 1 26.76 3.09 -31.74
C MET A 1 26.43 4.49 -31.28
N ASN A 2 25.50 4.67 -30.33
CA ASN A 2 25.07 6.01 -29.87
C ASN A 2 26.28 6.75 -29.26
N ASP A 3 26.56 7.98 -29.73
CA ASP A 3 27.72 8.80 -29.30
C ASP A 3 27.79 8.96 -27.77
N LYS A 4 26.63 8.97 -27.11
CA LYS A 4 26.53 9.10 -25.65
C LYS A 4 26.99 7.85 -24.90
N ILE A 5 26.64 6.66 -25.40
CA ILE A 5 27.08 5.39 -24.81
C ILE A 5 28.59 5.24 -24.98
N GLN A 6 29.11 5.59 -26.16
CA GLN A 6 30.55 5.59 -26.40
C GLN A 6 31.26 6.55 -25.44
N TYR A 7 30.72 7.75 -25.25
CA TYR A 7 31.21 8.72 -24.28
C TYR A 7 31.25 8.15 -22.85
N TYR A 8 30.17 7.52 -22.38
CA TYR A 8 30.13 6.87 -21.06
C TYR A 8 31.15 5.74 -20.94
N ASN A 9 31.27 4.88 -21.96
CA ASN A 9 32.26 3.81 -21.99
C ASN A 9 33.70 4.34 -21.94
N ASP A 10 33.97 5.47 -22.59
CA ASP A 10 35.28 6.10 -22.54
C ASP A 10 35.55 6.77 -21.20
N LEU A 11 34.52 7.30 -20.53
CA LEU A 11 34.64 7.82 -19.16
C LEU A 11 34.99 6.71 -18.16
N MET A 12 34.40 5.51 -18.28
CA MET A 12 34.69 4.35 -17.42
C MET A 12 36.13 3.82 -17.52
N LYS A 13 36.84 4.14 -18.60
CA LYS A 13 38.24 3.73 -18.81
C LYS A 13 39.25 4.64 -18.12
N LEU A 14 38.82 5.82 -17.68
CA LEU A 14 39.67 6.78 -17.00
C LEU A 14 39.93 6.39 -15.55
N THR A 15 40.96 6.99 -14.95
CA THR A 15 41.05 7.07 -13.48
C THR A 15 39.97 8.03 -12.97
N TYR A 16 39.63 7.94 -11.69
CA TYR A 16 38.71 8.88 -11.07
C TYR A 16 39.20 10.32 -11.25
N GLY A 17 40.48 10.59 -11.01
CA GLY A 17 41.06 11.92 -11.19
C GLY A 17 40.96 12.44 -12.63
N ASP A 18 41.22 11.60 -13.63
CA ASP A 18 41.09 11.98 -15.04
C ASP A 18 39.62 12.21 -15.45
N ALA A 19 38.71 11.41 -14.91
CA ALA A 19 37.27 11.62 -15.10
C ALA A 19 36.82 12.97 -14.52
N ILE A 20 37.29 13.34 -13.32
CA ILE A 20 37.05 14.67 -12.74
C ILE A 20 37.58 15.78 -13.64
N ASN A 21 38.82 15.68 -14.11
CA ASN A 21 39.42 16.68 -15.01
C ASN A 21 38.61 16.83 -16.31
N LYS A 22 38.16 15.71 -16.88
CA LYS A 22 37.30 15.70 -18.08
C LYS A 22 35.96 16.40 -17.83
N LEU A 23 35.31 16.11 -16.70
CA LEU A 23 34.01 16.73 -16.35
C LEU A 23 34.14 18.21 -15.99
N LEU A 24 35.24 18.62 -15.34
CA LEU A 24 35.54 20.03 -15.11
C LEU A 24 35.74 20.80 -16.43
N SER A 25 36.41 20.19 -17.41
CA SER A 25 36.57 20.77 -18.75
C SER A 25 35.22 20.86 -19.49
N LEU A 26 34.38 19.83 -19.37
CA LEU A 26 33.11 19.73 -20.09
C LEU A 26 32.02 20.63 -19.52
N HIS A 27 31.85 20.62 -18.19
CA HIS A 27 30.75 21.29 -17.53
C HIS A 27 31.17 22.57 -16.80
N GLY A 28 32.47 22.77 -16.53
CA GLY A 28 32.98 23.91 -15.78
C GLY A 28 33.01 23.70 -14.26
N ALA A 29 33.72 24.58 -13.56
CA ALA A 29 33.85 24.56 -12.10
C ALA A 29 32.62 25.17 -11.39
N SER A 30 32.45 24.86 -10.10
CA SER A 30 31.43 25.52 -9.27
C SER A 30 31.73 27.00 -9.03
N THR A 31 30.68 27.82 -9.05
CA THR A 31 30.76 29.25 -8.78
C THR A 31 30.65 29.58 -7.29
N ASP A 32 30.18 28.64 -6.47
CA ASP A 32 29.92 28.84 -5.05
C ASP A 32 30.18 27.55 -4.25
N ASP A 33 30.40 27.70 -2.95
CA ASP A 33 30.63 26.57 -2.05
C ASP A 33 29.35 25.74 -1.86
N TYR A 34 29.48 24.48 -1.46
CA TYR A 34 28.33 23.60 -1.23
C TYR A 34 27.52 24.07 -0.01
N TYR A 35 28.23 24.39 1.08
CA TYR A 35 27.68 24.99 2.29
C TYR A 35 28.30 26.37 2.55
N ARG A 36 27.61 27.22 3.30
CA ARG A 36 28.15 28.52 3.74
C ARG A 36 29.05 28.36 4.96
N GLU A 37 30.30 28.81 4.87
CA GLU A 37 31.32 28.70 5.92
C GLU A 37 30.82 29.20 7.29
N GLN A 38 30.23 30.39 7.35
CA GLN A 38 29.70 30.93 8.60
C GLN A 38 28.63 30.02 9.21
N SER A 39 27.73 29.47 8.40
CA SER A 39 26.71 28.53 8.87
C SER A 39 27.34 27.19 9.27
N TYR A 40 28.40 26.75 8.60
CA TYR A 40 29.13 25.53 8.91
C TYR A 40 29.76 25.61 10.30
N ASN A 41 30.45 26.70 10.59
CA ASN A 41 31.08 26.93 11.90
C ASN A 41 30.06 26.99 13.03
N ARG A 42 28.95 27.73 12.83
CA ARG A 42 27.85 27.79 13.81
C ARG A 42 27.21 26.43 14.07
N PHE A 43 27.13 25.58 13.04
CA PHE A 43 26.61 24.22 13.17
C PHE A 43 27.52 23.33 14.04
N PHE A 44 28.85 23.43 13.88
CA PHE A 44 29.81 22.71 14.73
C PHE A 44 29.86 23.26 16.15
N ASN A 45 29.61 24.55 16.34
CA ASN A 45 29.43 25.17 17.65
C ASN A 45 28.07 24.83 18.30
N GLN A 46 27.23 24.01 17.66
CA GLN A 46 25.89 23.62 18.14
C GLN A 46 24.90 24.79 18.27
N GLU A 47 25.18 25.92 17.62
CA GLU A 47 24.29 27.09 17.62
C GLU A 47 23.07 26.90 16.71
N ILE A 48 23.21 26.05 15.67
CA ILE A 48 22.15 25.75 14.70
C ILE A 48 22.08 24.26 14.38
N LYS A 49 20.88 23.79 14.00
CA LYS A 49 20.63 22.36 13.72
C LYS A 49 20.92 21.94 12.27
N SER A 50 21.03 22.90 11.35
CA SER A 50 21.23 22.66 9.91
C SER A 50 22.24 23.66 9.33
N ILE A 51 22.84 23.33 8.19
CA ILE A 51 23.82 24.17 7.51
C ILE A 51 23.16 24.80 6.28
N THR A 52 23.34 26.11 6.12
CA THR A 52 22.85 26.85 4.96
C THR A 52 23.64 26.44 3.72
N LYS A 53 22.96 26.02 2.65
CA LYS A 53 23.58 25.69 1.35
C LYS A 53 24.04 26.94 0.61
N GLY A 54 25.10 26.82 -0.17
CA GLY A 54 25.49 27.83 -1.15
C GLY A 54 24.64 27.78 -2.42
N LYS A 55 24.94 28.67 -3.37
CA LYS A 55 24.27 28.80 -4.67
C LYS A 55 25.04 28.06 -5.77
N PHE A 56 25.40 26.81 -5.50
CA PHE A 56 26.16 25.96 -6.43
C PHE A 56 25.26 25.16 -7.39
N THR A 57 23.94 25.13 -7.18
CA THR A 57 23.06 24.20 -7.91
C THR A 57 23.00 24.50 -9.40
N ARG A 58 23.04 23.45 -10.21
CA ARG A 58 22.91 23.48 -11.68
C ARG A 58 21.90 22.47 -12.20
N THR A 59 20.91 22.13 -11.38
CA THR A 59 19.86 21.19 -11.78
C THR A 59 18.94 21.76 -12.86
N ALA A 60 18.92 23.08 -13.06
CA ALA A 60 18.30 23.71 -14.24
C ALA A 60 18.96 23.26 -15.55
N ASP A 61 20.28 22.99 -15.53
CA ASP A 61 21.03 22.45 -16.68
C ASP A 61 20.94 20.91 -16.77
N GLY A 62 20.21 20.28 -15.85
CA GLY A 62 20.14 18.83 -15.68
C GLY A 62 21.38 18.19 -15.04
N LEU A 63 22.18 18.98 -14.32
CA LEU A 63 23.44 18.53 -13.71
C LEU A 63 23.32 18.36 -12.18
N TYR A 64 23.91 17.29 -11.68
CA TYR A 64 24.17 17.03 -10.27
C TYR A 64 25.52 17.63 -9.87
N CYS A 65 25.61 18.06 -8.61
CA CYS A 65 26.87 18.42 -7.98
C CYS A 65 27.45 17.17 -7.30
N HIS A 66 28.70 16.87 -7.60
CA HIS A 66 29.48 15.79 -7.00
C HIS A 66 30.66 16.37 -6.21
N HIS A 67 30.92 15.83 -5.02
CA HIS A 67 32.06 16.23 -4.20
C HIS A 67 33.29 15.42 -4.62
N ILE A 68 34.35 16.11 -5.06
CA ILE A 68 35.57 15.49 -5.59
C ILE A 68 36.24 14.59 -4.54
N ASP A 69 36.22 14.98 -3.28
CA ASP A 69 36.90 14.26 -2.20
C ASP A 69 36.09 13.05 -1.64
N GLU A 70 35.00 12.64 -2.30
CA GLU A 70 34.30 11.39 -1.96
C GLU A 70 35.10 10.12 -2.24
N ASP A 71 36.30 10.24 -2.84
CA ASP A 71 37.30 9.17 -2.88
C ASP A 71 37.97 8.88 -1.52
N LYS A 72 37.82 9.81 -0.56
CA LYS A 72 38.46 9.78 0.76
C LYS A 72 37.47 9.88 1.91
N TYR A 73 36.28 10.42 1.67
CA TYR A 73 35.27 10.72 2.68
C TYR A 73 33.89 10.21 2.25
N LEU A 74 33.05 9.84 3.22
CA LEU A 74 31.72 9.32 2.93
C LEU A 74 30.67 10.42 3.06
N ASN A 75 29.83 10.56 2.03
CA ASN A 75 28.57 11.30 2.07
C ASN A 75 28.77 12.77 2.49
N LEU A 76 29.59 13.50 1.72
CA LEU A 76 29.99 14.89 2.01
C LEU A 76 28.83 15.89 1.85
N SER A 77 27.67 15.43 1.38
CA SER A 77 26.45 16.21 1.29
C SER A 77 25.54 16.08 2.52
N ASP A 78 25.72 15.04 3.35
CA ASP A 78 24.84 14.73 4.49
C ASP A 78 25.36 15.32 5.80
N ILE A 79 24.51 16.13 6.42
CA ILE A 79 24.82 16.89 7.64
C ILE A 79 25.12 15.98 8.85
N ASN A 80 24.49 14.80 8.94
CA ASN A 80 24.74 13.86 10.02
C ASN A 80 26.10 13.17 9.85
N TYR A 81 26.46 12.80 8.62
CA TYR A 81 27.79 12.25 8.32
C TYR A 81 28.90 13.27 8.58
N ILE A 82 28.71 14.51 8.13
CA ILE A 82 29.63 15.62 8.38
C ILE A 82 29.89 15.81 9.87
N ARG A 83 28.82 15.87 10.68
CA ARG A 83 28.93 16.05 12.13
C ARG A 83 29.62 14.85 12.78
N LYS A 84 29.19 13.62 12.45
CA LYS A 84 29.71 12.39 13.05
C LYS A 84 31.21 12.22 12.85
N ASN A 85 31.70 12.60 11.67
CA ASN A 85 33.10 12.42 11.29
C ASN A 85 33.95 13.69 11.42
N ASN A 86 33.36 14.79 11.90
CA ASN A 86 34.01 16.08 12.08
C ASN A 86 34.76 16.57 10.82
N TYR A 87 34.07 16.53 9.67
CA TYR A 87 34.68 16.91 8.40
C TYR A 87 34.97 18.42 8.34
N PRO A 88 36.13 18.83 7.80
CA PRO A 88 36.50 20.24 7.71
C PRO A 88 35.76 20.95 6.57
N PHE A 89 35.61 22.27 6.69
CA PHE A 89 34.87 23.08 5.71
C PHE A 89 35.55 23.09 4.32
N GLU A 90 36.86 22.88 4.25
CA GLU A 90 37.64 22.85 3.02
C GLU A 90 37.10 21.86 1.98
N LEU A 91 36.46 20.77 2.42
CA LEU A 91 35.83 19.77 1.55
C LEU A 91 34.55 20.28 0.87
N GLN A 92 33.99 21.39 1.34
CA GLN A 92 32.77 22.01 0.84
C GLN A 92 33.06 23.19 -0.10
N ARG A 93 34.33 23.56 -0.29
CA ARG A 93 34.74 24.66 -1.15
C ARG A 93 34.40 24.37 -2.60
N LYS A 94 34.07 25.41 -3.38
CA LYS A 94 33.70 25.29 -4.79
C LYS A 94 34.75 24.58 -5.66
N GLU A 95 36.03 24.69 -5.32
CA GLU A 95 37.13 23.99 -6.01
C GLU A 95 37.13 22.48 -5.77
N ARG A 96 36.36 22.00 -4.78
CA ARG A 96 36.15 20.59 -4.45
C ARG A 96 34.86 20.01 -5.01
N LEU A 97 34.21 20.73 -5.92
CA LEU A 97 32.95 20.34 -6.55
C LEU A 97 33.11 20.19 -8.07
N VAL A 98 32.44 19.20 -8.63
CA VAL A 98 32.31 19.01 -10.08
C VAL A 98 30.84 18.77 -10.44
N PHE A 99 30.45 19.09 -11.66
CA PHE A 99 29.11 18.78 -12.15
C PHE A 99 29.11 17.56 -13.06
N CYS A 100 28.02 16.80 -13.02
CA CYS A 100 27.84 15.59 -13.82
C CYS A 100 26.35 15.34 -14.11
N ASP A 101 26.05 14.68 -15.23
CA ASP A 101 24.73 14.08 -15.44
C ASP A 101 24.58 12.79 -14.58
N LEU A 102 23.41 12.16 -14.64
CA LEU A 102 23.11 11.01 -13.79
C LEU A 102 23.98 9.77 -14.07
N PHE A 103 24.31 9.49 -15.34
CA PHE A 103 25.17 8.35 -15.70
C PHE A 103 26.64 8.67 -15.45
N GLU A 104 27.08 9.91 -15.66
CA GLU A 104 28.40 10.38 -15.25
C GLU A 104 28.58 10.23 -13.72
N HIS A 105 27.56 10.60 -12.94
CA HIS A 105 27.57 10.45 -11.47
C HIS A 105 27.70 8.97 -11.06
N LEU A 106 26.94 8.08 -11.70
CA LEU A 106 27.05 6.63 -11.52
C LEU A 106 28.49 6.15 -11.77
N ILE A 107 29.09 6.59 -12.89
CA ILE A 107 30.45 6.22 -13.30
C ILE A 107 31.48 6.75 -12.30
N LEU A 108 31.36 7.99 -11.82
CA LEU A 108 32.25 8.54 -10.79
C LEU A 108 32.23 7.69 -9.52
N HIS A 109 31.04 7.31 -9.03
CA HIS A 109 30.93 6.44 -7.85
C HIS A 109 31.50 5.04 -8.09
N ALA A 110 31.35 4.49 -9.29
CA ALA A 110 31.94 3.21 -9.66
C ALA A 110 33.47 3.27 -9.77
N LEU A 111 34.03 4.35 -10.32
CA LEU A 111 35.48 4.59 -10.37
C LEU A 111 36.06 4.73 -8.97
N ILE A 112 35.43 5.51 -8.09
CA ILE A 112 35.82 5.60 -6.67
C ILE A 112 35.78 4.21 -6.03
N ALA A 113 34.70 3.45 -6.23
CA ALA A 113 34.59 2.10 -5.69
C ALA A 113 35.72 1.21 -6.22
N LYS A 114 36.01 1.24 -7.52
CA LYS A 114 37.12 0.49 -8.12
C LYS A 114 38.46 0.81 -7.46
N GLU A 115 38.81 2.09 -7.35
CA GLU A 115 40.12 2.53 -6.84
C GLU A 115 40.28 2.32 -5.33
N THR A 116 39.19 2.42 -4.58
CA THR A 116 39.17 2.26 -3.11
C THR A 116 38.80 0.85 -2.68
N ASN A 117 38.78 -0.08 -3.65
CA ASN A 117 38.25 -1.43 -3.56
C ASN A 117 36.78 -1.48 -3.10
N GLY A 118 36.03 -0.37 -2.99
CA GLY A 118 34.63 -0.30 -2.55
C GLY A 118 34.45 0.33 -1.16
N LYS A 119 35.50 0.93 -0.61
CA LYS A 119 35.48 1.57 0.71
C LYS A 119 34.69 2.87 0.63
N PHE A 120 34.83 3.58 -0.49
CA PHE A 120 34.11 4.78 -0.83
C PHE A 120 33.37 4.59 -2.15
N GLY A 121 32.52 5.54 -2.53
CA GLY A 121 31.74 5.51 -3.78
C GLY A 121 30.58 4.50 -3.77
N PHE A 122 30.82 3.26 -3.38
CA PHE A 122 29.85 2.16 -3.45
C PHE A 122 28.54 2.41 -2.68
N PRO A 123 28.53 2.98 -1.45
CA PRO A 123 27.26 3.32 -0.79
C PRO A 123 26.40 4.30 -1.59
N GLY A 124 27.02 5.33 -2.21
CA GLY A 124 26.31 6.27 -3.09
C GLY A 124 25.76 5.59 -4.34
N TYR A 125 26.57 4.74 -4.95
CA TYR A 125 26.21 3.92 -6.11
C TYR A 125 24.96 3.08 -5.84
N ILE A 126 24.97 2.25 -4.79
CA ILE A 126 23.95 1.21 -4.58
C ILE A 126 22.69 1.74 -3.90
N THR A 127 22.81 2.77 -3.05
CA THR A 127 21.66 3.28 -2.29
C THR A 127 20.86 4.31 -3.07
N TYR A 128 21.50 5.11 -3.93
CA TYR A 128 20.85 6.26 -4.56
C TYR A 128 20.87 6.22 -6.08
N ILE A 129 22.05 6.03 -6.69
CA ILE A 129 22.22 6.33 -8.12
C ILE A 129 21.76 5.16 -9.01
N SER A 130 22.24 3.94 -8.77
CA SER A 130 21.82 2.75 -9.54
C SER A 130 20.30 2.54 -9.47
N PRO A 131 19.66 2.59 -8.27
CA PRO A 131 18.20 2.45 -8.17
C PRO A 131 17.44 3.57 -8.90
N MET A 132 17.95 4.79 -8.90
CA MET A 132 17.32 5.91 -9.62
C MET A 132 17.37 5.70 -11.13
N ILE A 133 18.47 5.16 -11.66
CA ILE A 133 18.58 4.84 -13.09
C ILE A 133 17.65 3.68 -13.47
N GLU A 134 17.63 2.63 -12.64
CA GLU A 134 16.72 1.49 -12.82
C GLU A 134 15.25 1.94 -12.84
N ASP A 135 14.85 2.77 -11.88
CA ASP A 135 13.49 3.30 -11.81
C ASP A 135 13.15 4.18 -13.02
N TRP A 136 14.00 5.18 -13.32
CA TRP A 136 13.67 6.19 -14.32
C TRP A 136 13.78 5.70 -15.76
N PHE A 137 14.81 4.90 -16.09
CA PHE A 137 15.11 4.54 -17.47
C PHE A 137 14.74 3.09 -17.80
N ILE A 138 14.93 2.14 -16.89
CA ILE A 138 14.63 0.72 -17.15
C ILE A 138 13.15 0.42 -16.89
N ALA A 139 12.65 0.77 -15.70
CA ALA A 139 11.24 0.61 -15.34
C ALA A 139 10.34 1.69 -15.97
N GLN A 140 10.94 2.72 -16.58
CA GLN A 140 10.26 3.84 -17.25
C GLN A 140 9.35 4.66 -16.31
N ASN A 141 9.66 4.67 -15.01
CA ASN A 141 8.98 5.50 -14.02
C ASN A 141 9.61 6.89 -14.01
N GLN A 142 9.16 7.76 -14.90
CA GLN A 142 9.67 9.13 -14.99
C GLN A 142 9.48 9.89 -13.66
N PRO A 143 10.42 10.78 -13.28
CA PRO A 143 10.32 11.53 -12.04
C PRO A 143 9.17 12.56 -12.09
N LEU A 144 8.00 12.19 -11.57
CA LEU A 144 6.83 13.06 -11.56
C LEU A 144 6.97 14.18 -10.50
N GLY A 145 6.53 15.39 -10.86
CA GLY A 145 6.26 16.47 -9.90
C GLY A 145 7.45 17.33 -9.45
N LYS A 146 8.65 17.17 -10.03
CA LYS A 146 9.81 18.03 -9.75
C LYS A 146 10.56 18.40 -11.03
N GLU A 147 10.45 19.66 -11.46
CA GLU A 147 11.06 20.18 -12.69
C GLU A 147 12.57 19.89 -12.77
N TRP A 148 13.30 20.11 -11.67
CA TRP A 148 14.74 19.86 -11.65
C TRP A 148 15.10 18.39 -11.87
N MET A 149 14.27 17.44 -11.42
CA MET A 149 14.49 16.01 -11.67
C MET A 149 14.22 15.68 -13.13
N MET A 150 13.17 16.28 -13.72
CA MET A 150 12.89 16.14 -15.15
C MET A 150 14.03 16.68 -16.01
N ASN A 151 14.64 17.80 -15.64
CA ASN A 151 15.80 18.35 -16.35
C ASN A 151 16.99 17.36 -16.32
N CYS A 152 17.27 16.78 -15.15
CA CYS A 152 18.31 15.75 -15.01
C CYS A 152 17.99 14.49 -15.84
N TYR A 153 16.73 14.03 -15.80
CA TYR A 153 16.25 12.90 -16.58
C TYR A 153 16.44 13.13 -18.09
N HIS A 154 15.99 14.29 -18.60
CA HIS A 154 16.11 14.64 -20.02
C HIS A 154 17.56 14.78 -20.45
N ARG A 155 18.41 15.42 -19.63
CA ARG A 155 19.84 15.55 -19.93
C ARG A 155 20.50 14.19 -20.05
N ALA A 156 20.23 13.29 -19.11
CA ALA A 156 20.86 11.97 -19.04
C ALA A 156 20.17 10.91 -19.92
N TYR A 157 19.11 11.27 -20.65
CA TYR A 157 18.23 10.29 -21.30
C TYR A 157 18.97 9.27 -22.17
N LEU A 158 18.61 8.00 -21.92
CA LEU A 158 18.91 6.80 -22.68
C LEU A 158 17.63 5.96 -22.74
N ASN A 159 17.42 5.20 -23.81
CA ASN A 159 16.31 4.24 -23.83
C ASN A 159 16.59 3.06 -22.87
N PRO A 160 15.58 2.25 -22.50
CA PRO A 160 15.74 1.21 -21.48
C PRO A 160 16.89 0.23 -21.76
N LYS A 161 17.09 -0.16 -23.04
CA LYS A 161 18.16 -1.07 -23.44
C LYS A 161 19.53 -0.41 -23.28
N GLU A 162 19.66 0.83 -23.75
CA GLU A 162 20.92 1.58 -23.64
C GLU A 162 21.29 1.86 -22.17
N ALA A 163 20.32 2.18 -21.33
CA ALA A 163 20.52 2.36 -19.89
C ALA A 163 21.00 1.07 -19.22
N GLN A 164 20.41 -0.08 -19.59
CA GLN A 164 20.85 -1.39 -19.12
C GLN A 164 22.28 -1.70 -19.59
N ASP A 165 22.60 -1.48 -20.86
CA ASP A 165 23.93 -1.72 -21.42
C ASP A 165 25.02 -0.91 -20.68
N VAL A 166 24.71 0.34 -20.30
CA VAL A 166 25.61 1.18 -19.49
C VAL A 166 25.73 0.65 -18.06
N LEU A 167 24.62 0.29 -17.40
CA LEU A 167 24.66 -0.28 -16.05
C LEU A 167 25.48 -1.57 -16.00
N ASP A 168 25.31 -2.46 -16.98
CA ASP A 168 26.07 -3.70 -17.08
C ASP A 168 27.56 -3.41 -17.30
N SER A 169 27.89 -2.44 -18.17
CA SER A 169 29.28 -1.99 -18.38
C SER A 169 29.91 -1.42 -17.11
N VAL A 170 29.15 -0.66 -16.32
CA VAL A 170 29.61 -0.12 -15.04
C VAL A 170 29.80 -1.23 -14.01
N LYS A 171 28.91 -2.23 -13.95
CA LYS A 171 29.06 -3.38 -13.05
C LYS A 171 30.37 -4.14 -13.30
N LEU A 172 30.84 -4.22 -14.56
CA LEU A 172 32.10 -4.89 -14.91
C LEU A 172 33.35 -4.23 -14.32
N ILE A 173 33.30 -2.93 -13.99
CA ILE A 173 34.45 -2.23 -13.40
C ILE A 173 34.43 -2.23 -11.87
N LEU A 174 33.33 -2.68 -11.25
CA LEU A 174 33.22 -2.73 -9.79
C LEU A 174 34.13 -3.82 -9.20
N PRO A 175 34.67 -3.60 -7.99
CA PRO A 175 35.38 -4.64 -7.26
C PRO A 175 34.49 -5.85 -6.99
N LYS A 176 35.08 -7.05 -6.96
CA LYS A 176 34.34 -8.31 -6.70
C LYS A 176 33.46 -8.22 -5.44
N ARG A 177 33.96 -7.66 -4.34
CA ARG A 177 33.17 -7.53 -3.10
C ARG A 177 31.91 -6.68 -3.26
N CYS A 178 31.94 -5.68 -4.15
CA CYS A 178 30.77 -4.86 -4.46
C CYS A 178 29.75 -5.66 -5.26
N ILE A 179 30.22 -6.45 -6.23
CA ILE A 179 29.38 -7.35 -7.03
C ILE A 179 28.73 -8.42 -6.16
N ASP A 180 29.50 -9.06 -5.28
CA ASP A 180 28.99 -10.04 -4.32
C ASP A 180 27.88 -9.42 -3.47
N LYS A 181 28.08 -8.17 -3.03
CA LYS A 181 27.07 -7.45 -2.24
C LYS A 181 25.82 -7.08 -3.02
N ILE A 182 25.95 -6.73 -4.30
CA ILE A 182 24.81 -6.51 -5.20
C ILE A 182 24.01 -7.80 -5.34
N ASN A 183 24.68 -8.93 -5.61
CA ASN A 183 24.03 -10.23 -5.76
C ASN A 183 23.28 -10.66 -4.49
N GLU A 184 23.85 -10.41 -3.30
CA GLU A 184 23.16 -10.65 -2.02
C GLU A 184 21.86 -9.82 -1.93
N ILE A 185 21.91 -8.53 -2.26
CA ILE A 185 20.75 -7.64 -2.22
C ILE A 185 19.69 -8.09 -3.23
N ASP A 186 20.08 -8.44 -4.45
CA ASP A 186 19.17 -8.92 -5.50
C ASP A 186 18.45 -10.19 -5.06
N GLN A 187 19.16 -11.14 -4.44
CA GLN A 187 18.57 -12.36 -3.87
C GLN A 187 17.57 -12.06 -2.75
N GLU A 188 17.89 -11.12 -1.85
CA GLU A 188 16.98 -10.68 -0.78
C GLU A 188 15.70 -10.04 -1.35
N ILE A 189 15.83 -9.20 -2.37
CA ILE A 189 14.70 -8.54 -3.04
C ILE A 189 13.81 -9.57 -3.74
N GLU A 190 14.41 -10.53 -4.47
CA GLU A 190 13.67 -11.59 -5.12
C GLU A 190 12.89 -12.45 -4.12
N GLU A 191 13.51 -12.83 -3.01
CA GLU A 191 12.86 -13.62 -1.96
C GLU A 191 11.71 -12.85 -1.32
N PHE A 192 11.92 -11.56 -1.01
CA PHE A 192 10.88 -10.69 -0.51
C PHE A 192 9.69 -10.59 -1.49
N ASN A 193 9.96 -10.43 -2.79
CA ASN A 193 8.93 -10.37 -3.81
C ASN A 193 8.15 -11.68 -3.92
N ARG A 194 8.83 -12.84 -3.88
CA ARG A 194 8.18 -14.17 -3.86
C ARG A 194 7.24 -14.31 -2.66
N GLN A 195 7.70 -13.93 -1.47
CA GLN A 195 6.88 -13.99 -0.25
C GLN A 195 5.66 -13.07 -0.34
N ARG A 196 5.85 -11.85 -0.87
CA ARG A 196 4.76 -10.88 -1.08
C ARG A 196 3.71 -11.41 -2.05
N GLU A 197 4.12 -12.01 -3.17
CA GLU A 197 3.20 -12.61 -4.14
C GLU A 197 2.42 -13.79 -3.54
N SER A 198 3.11 -14.67 -2.79
CA SER A 198 2.47 -15.78 -2.07
C SER A 198 1.42 -15.27 -1.08
N PHE A 199 1.75 -14.23 -0.31
CA PHE A 199 0.81 -13.59 0.62
C PHE A 199 -0.41 -12.99 -0.11
N LEU A 200 -0.20 -12.27 -1.21
CA LEU A 200 -1.29 -11.67 -1.99
C LEU A 200 -2.21 -12.75 -2.60
N LYS A 201 -1.64 -13.87 -3.06
CA LYS A 201 -2.41 -15.01 -3.55
C LYS A 201 -3.26 -15.64 -2.44
N ALA A 202 -2.66 -15.93 -1.29
CA ALA A 202 -3.36 -16.50 -0.13
C ALA A 202 -4.48 -15.57 0.37
N LYS A 203 -4.23 -14.25 0.39
CA LYS A 203 -5.24 -13.24 0.73
C LYS A 203 -6.43 -13.30 -0.23
N LYS A 204 -6.17 -13.32 -1.54
CA LYS A 204 -7.21 -13.40 -2.57
C LYS A 204 -8.04 -14.68 -2.47
N GLU A 205 -7.38 -15.83 -2.23
CA GLU A 205 -8.07 -17.12 -2.02
C GLU A 205 -8.95 -17.09 -0.77
N TRP A 206 -8.47 -16.49 0.33
CA TRP A 206 -9.25 -16.34 1.56
C TRP A 206 -10.47 -15.44 1.36
N GLU A 207 -10.32 -14.32 0.64
CA GLU A 207 -11.39 -13.39 0.30
C GLU A 207 -12.46 -14.06 -0.59
N ASN A 208 -12.05 -14.78 -1.63
CA ASN A 208 -12.99 -15.51 -2.50
C ASN A 208 -13.76 -16.60 -1.73
N GLY A 209 -13.07 -17.32 -0.83
CA GLY A 209 -13.72 -18.33 0.01
C GLY A 209 -14.66 -17.74 1.05
N ARG A 210 -14.52 -16.46 1.41
CA ARG A 210 -15.37 -15.78 2.39
C ARG A 210 -16.81 -15.61 1.87
N GLU A 211 -16.98 -15.14 0.64
CA GLU A 211 -18.30 -14.97 0.05
C GLU A 211 -19.07 -16.29 -0.04
N GLU A 212 -18.39 -17.38 -0.40
CA GLU A 212 -19.01 -18.69 -0.48
C GLU A 212 -19.43 -19.21 0.92
N ARG A 213 -18.60 -18.99 1.94
CA ARG A 213 -18.93 -19.32 3.34
C ARG A 213 -20.14 -18.52 3.82
N GLU A 214 -20.15 -17.21 3.61
CA GLU A 214 -21.26 -16.34 3.98
C GLU A 214 -22.57 -16.73 3.26
N LYS A 215 -22.49 -17.14 1.99
CA LYS A 215 -23.65 -17.64 1.24
C LYS A 215 -24.17 -18.97 1.81
N LYS A 216 -23.28 -19.91 2.13
CA LYS A 216 -23.66 -21.20 2.75
C LYS A 216 -24.31 -20.99 4.11
N GLU A 217 -23.76 -20.11 4.95
CA GLU A 217 -24.34 -19.78 6.26
C GLU A 217 -25.73 -19.15 6.15
N ARG A 218 -25.95 -18.22 5.20
CA ARG A 218 -27.29 -17.64 4.94
C ARG A 218 -28.32 -18.69 4.53
N ILE A 219 -27.93 -19.62 3.67
CA ILE A 219 -28.81 -20.71 3.23
C ILE A 219 -29.16 -21.62 4.41
N GLN A 220 -28.18 -22.02 5.22
CA GLN A 220 -28.42 -22.86 6.40
C GLN A 220 -29.33 -22.17 7.42
N LEU A 221 -29.13 -20.86 7.65
CA LEU A 221 -29.98 -20.09 8.55
C LEU A 221 -31.44 -20.08 8.06
N ARG A 222 -31.67 -19.90 6.76
CA ARG A 222 -33.02 -19.94 6.17
C ARG A 222 -33.67 -21.31 6.34
N ILE A 223 -32.96 -22.39 6.05
CA ILE A 223 -33.46 -23.76 6.23
C ILE A 223 -33.86 -24.00 7.70
N ARG A 224 -33.02 -23.53 8.64
CA ARG A 224 -33.32 -23.63 10.07
C ARG A 224 -34.59 -22.87 10.44
N GLN A 225 -34.75 -21.64 9.98
CA GLN A 225 -35.95 -20.83 10.23
C GLN A 225 -37.22 -21.49 9.66
N GLU A 226 -37.16 -22.00 8.43
CA GLU A 226 -38.28 -22.72 7.80
C GLU A 226 -38.65 -23.99 8.58
N ASN A 227 -37.66 -24.73 9.09
CA ASN A 227 -37.91 -25.90 9.93
C ASN A 227 -38.50 -25.53 11.29
N GLU A 228 -38.01 -24.48 11.95
CA GLU A 228 -38.56 -23.97 13.20
C GLU A 228 -40.02 -23.50 13.04
N GLU A 229 -40.35 -22.86 11.91
CA GLU A 229 -41.71 -22.46 11.58
C GLU A 229 -42.63 -23.67 11.35
N LYS A 230 -42.17 -24.67 10.59
CA LYS A 230 -42.90 -25.94 10.42
C LYS A 230 -43.17 -26.62 11.75
N ILE A 231 -42.18 -26.67 12.65
CA ILE A 231 -42.35 -27.23 14.00
C ILE A 231 -43.41 -26.46 14.79
N LYS A 232 -43.38 -25.12 14.75
CA LYS A 232 -44.40 -24.28 15.42
C LYS A 232 -45.81 -24.54 14.88
N ILE A 233 -45.95 -24.62 13.56
CA ILE A 233 -47.24 -24.91 12.90
C ILE A 233 -47.74 -26.30 13.28
N ASN A 234 -46.88 -27.32 13.27
CA ASN A 234 -47.25 -28.68 13.66
C ASN A 234 -47.70 -28.74 15.11
N LYS A 235 -46.94 -28.14 16.05
CA LYS A 235 -47.33 -28.05 17.47
C LYS A 235 -48.66 -27.33 17.68
N PHE A 236 -48.95 -26.30 16.87
CA PHE A 236 -50.24 -25.60 16.93
C PHE A 236 -51.40 -26.52 16.55
N TYR A 237 -51.26 -27.31 15.48
CA TYR A 237 -52.30 -28.25 15.06
C TYR A 237 -52.38 -29.52 15.93
N GLU A 238 -51.29 -29.96 16.56
CA GLU A 238 -51.34 -31.01 17.59
C GLU A 238 -52.18 -30.56 18.80
N LYS A 239 -52.06 -29.28 19.19
CA LYS A 239 -52.84 -28.70 20.28
C LYS A 239 -54.30 -28.44 19.90
N TYR A 240 -54.54 -28.05 18.65
CA TYR A 240 -55.86 -27.72 18.12
C TYR A 240 -56.19 -28.45 16.81
N PRO A 241 -56.37 -29.78 16.81
CA PRO A 241 -56.57 -30.57 15.59
C PRO A 241 -57.66 -30.04 14.63
N LYS A 242 -58.84 -29.70 15.15
CA LYS A 242 -59.98 -29.21 14.34
C LYS A 242 -59.76 -27.84 13.69
N PHE A 243 -58.78 -27.06 14.15
CA PHE A 243 -58.47 -25.77 13.52
C PHE A 243 -57.94 -25.93 12.09
N LYS A 244 -57.32 -27.07 11.77
CA LYS A 244 -56.85 -27.36 10.41
C LYS A 244 -58.01 -27.43 9.42
N GLU A 245 -59.11 -28.10 9.79
CA GLU A 245 -60.31 -28.25 8.97
C GLU A 245 -61.05 -26.91 8.78
N LEU A 246 -61.00 -26.04 9.79
CA LEU A 246 -61.64 -24.72 9.77
C LEU A 246 -60.75 -23.62 9.20
N ASN A 247 -59.58 -23.98 8.66
CA ASN A 247 -58.60 -23.03 8.13
C ASN A 247 -58.25 -21.90 9.11
N ILE A 248 -58.11 -22.26 10.40
CA ILE A 248 -57.57 -21.40 11.46
C ILE A 248 -56.09 -21.76 11.61
N GLN A 249 -55.23 -20.80 11.30
CA GLN A 249 -53.76 -20.91 11.37
C GLN A 249 -53.19 -20.22 12.62
N ILE A 250 -51.94 -20.53 12.98
CA ILE A 250 -51.24 -19.95 14.15
C ILE A 250 -51.18 -18.42 14.13
N ASN A 251 -51.10 -17.83 12.94
CA ASN A 251 -51.06 -16.38 12.69
C ASN A 251 -52.43 -15.78 12.36
N THR A 252 -53.54 -16.53 12.49
CA THR A 252 -54.90 -16.03 12.18
C THR A 252 -55.17 -14.73 12.93
N PRO A 253 -55.59 -13.65 12.25
CA PRO A 253 -55.82 -12.37 12.91
C PRO A 253 -56.79 -12.50 14.08
N ARG A 254 -56.47 -11.84 15.21
CA ARG A 254 -57.29 -11.89 16.44
C ARG A 254 -58.76 -11.55 16.17
N LYS A 255 -59.02 -10.55 15.34
CA LYS A 255 -60.37 -10.13 14.93
C LYS A 255 -61.17 -11.27 14.30
N ARG A 256 -60.52 -12.11 13.47
CA ARG A 256 -61.16 -13.28 12.86
C ARG A 256 -61.49 -14.34 13.92
N LEU A 257 -60.57 -14.60 14.87
CA LEU A 257 -60.83 -15.53 15.97
C LEU A 257 -62.01 -15.10 16.84
N LEU A 258 -62.06 -13.80 17.19
CA LEU A 258 -63.16 -13.23 17.98
C LEU A 258 -64.49 -13.26 17.22
N SER A 259 -64.49 -13.04 15.91
CA SER A 259 -65.68 -13.22 15.07
C SER A 259 -66.28 -14.60 15.20
N MET A 260 -65.45 -15.63 15.00
CA MET A 260 -65.91 -17.01 15.06
C MET A 260 -66.41 -17.37 16.45
N LEU A 261 -65.74 -16.89 17.50
CA LEU A 261 -66.17 -17.13 18.87
C LEU A 261 -67.49 -16.42 19.22
N TYR A 262 -67.68 -15.20 18.72
CA TYR A 262 -68.94 -14.47 18.87
C TYR A 262 -70.09 -15.25 18.24
N GLU A 263 -69.95 -15.61 16.97
CA GLU A 263 -70.99 -16.32 16.20
C GLU A 263 -71.32 -17.70 16.79
N LEU A 264 -70.33 -18.41 17.36
CA LEU A 264 -70.54 -19.76 17.87
C LEU A 264 -71.07 -19.83 19.31
N LYS A 265 -70.90 -18.78 20.12
CA LYS A 265 -71.18 -18.84 21.58
C LYS A 265 -71.87 -17.61 22.17
N TYR A 266 -71.62 -16.43 21.63
CA TYR A 266 -71.94 -15.16 22.30
C TYR A 266 -72.91 -14.26 21.52
N ASP A 267 -73.42 -14.71 20.38
CA ASP A 267 -74.39 -14.00 19.54
C ASP A 267 -75.66 -13.59 20.33
N LYS A 268 -76.07 -14.42 21.29
CA LYS A 268 -77.22 -14.16 22.19
C LYS A 268 -76.84 -13.41 23.47
N SER A 269 -75.56 -13.33 23.81
CA SER A 269 -75.08 -12.73 25.07
C SER A 269 -74.63 -11.29 24.92
N PHE A 270 -74.32 -10.84 23.71
CA PHE A 270 -73.87 -9.48 23.42
C PHE A 270 -74.63 -8.92 22.22
N ALA A 271 -75.15 -7.70 22.36
CA ALA A 271 -75.97 -7.04 21.35
C ALA A 271 -75.24 -6.83 20.02
N THR A 272 -73.94 -6.55 20.06
CA THR A 272 -73.11 -6.45 18.86
C THR A 272 -71.78 -7.16 19.03
N LYS A 273 -71.22 -7.60 17.90
CA LYS A 273 -69.86 -8.14 17.82
C LYS A 273 -68.80 -7.15 18.32
N LYS A 274 -69.01 -5.84 18.12
CA LYS A 274 -68.08 -4.78 18.55
C LYS A 274 -68.00 -4.68 20.07
N ASP A 275 -69.12 -4.88 20.76
CA ASP A 275 -69.17 -4.89 22.22
C ASP A 275 -68.43 -6.11 22.78
N PHE A 276 -68.60 -7.28 22.14
CA PHE A 276 -67.86 -8.48 22.49
C PHE A 276 -66.35 -8.35 22.22
N GLU A 277 -65.95 -7.79 21.08
CA GLU A 277 -64.54 -7.53 20.75
C GLU A 277 -63.88 -6.59 21.79
N THR A 278 -64.63 -5.59 22.26
CA THR A 278 -64.19 -4.66 23.31
C THR A 278 -64.09 -5.37 24.66
N PHE A 279 -65.06 -6.21 25.03
CA PHE A 279 -65.02 -7.03 26.23
C PHE A 279 -63.80 -7.97 26.25
N LYS A 280 -63.46 -8.57 25.10
CA LYS A 280 -62.29 -9.45 24.95
C LYS A 280 -61.00 -8.71 24.62
N LEU A 281 -60.92 -7.37 24.72
CA LEU A 281 -59.75 -6.62 24.27
C LEU A 281 -58.46 -7.01 25.04
N SER A 282 -58.56 -7.24 26.35
CA SER A 282 -57.43 -7.58 27.24
C SER A 282 -57.08 -9.08 27.29
N ALA A 283 -57.91 -9.96 26.71
CA ALA A 283 -57.68 -11.41 26.80
C ALA A 283 -56.39 -11.84 26.08
N PHE A 284 -55.63 -12.80 26.60
CA PHE A 284 -54.49 -13.31 25.86
C PHE A 284 -54.98 -14.09 24.63
N ARG A 285 -54.18 -14.05 23.55
CA ARG A 285 -54.49 -14.76 22.30
C ARG A 285 -54.72 -16.26 22.55
N GLU A 286 -53.91 -16.82 23.44
CA GLU A 286 -53.97 -18.23 23.84
C GLU A 286 -55.31 -18.59 24.50
N ASP A 287 -55.83 -17.74 25.38
CA ASP A 287 -57.14 -17.94 26.02
C ASP A 287 -58.27 -17.93 24.99
N ILE A 288 -58.20 -17.02 24.02
CA ILE A 288 -59.19 -16.94 22.92
C ILE A 288 -59.14 -18.20 22.06
N LEU A 289 -57.94 -18.68 21.71
CA LEU A 289 -57.77 -19.91 20.93
C LEU A 289 -58.32 -21.12 21.68
N GLN A 290 -58.01 -21.27 22.97
CA GLN A 290 -58.53 -22.35 23.80
C GLN A 290 -60.05 -22.30 23.93
N GLU A 291 -60.61 -21.12 24.17
CA GLU A 291 -62.05 -20.93 24.31
C GLU A 291 -62.78 -21.22 22.99
N LEU A 292 -62.25 -20.72 21.87
CA LEU A 292 -62.78 -21.01 20.53
C LEU A 292 -62.70 -22.50 20.22
N TYR A 293 -61.58 -23.15 20.52
CA TYR A 293 -61.42 -24.59 20.30
C TYR A 293 -62.43 -25.42 21.10
N ARG A 294 -62.59 -25.12 22.40
CA ARG A 294 -63.60 -25.78 23.25
C ARG A 294 -65.01 -25.59 22.71
N THR A 295 -65.33 -24.37 22.26
CA THR A 295 -66.64 -24.06 21.66
C THR A 295 -66.88 -24.87 20.40
N ILE A 296 -65.88 -25.00 19.52
CA ILE A 296 -65.94 -25.83 18.31
C ILE A 296 -66.13 -27.30 18.66
N LEU A 297 -65.45 -27.82 19.68
CA LEU A 297 -65.65 -29.20 20.13
C LEU A 297 -67.08 -29.46 20.59
N LEU A 298 -67.63 -28.58 21.44
CA LEU A 298 -68.98 -28.70 21.99
C LEU A 298 -70.07 -28.60 20.91
N THR A 299 -69.88 -27.72 19.92
CA THR A 299 -70.83 -27.55 18.81
C THR A 299 -70.75 -28.68 17.79
N SER A 300 -69.60 -29.34 17.65
CA SER A 300 -69.44 -30.52 16.79
C SER A 300 -70.00 -31.82 17.40
N SER A 301 -70.15 -31.90 18.72
CA SER A 301 -70.68 -33.08 19.43
C SER A 301 -72.20 -33.07 19.60
N ASN A 302 -72.86 -31.95 19.26
CA ASN A 302 -74.32 -31.76 19.30
C ASN A 302 -74.97 -31.81 17.90
N LYS A 303 -74.27 -32.36 16.91
CA LYS A 303 -74.78 -32.73 15.58
C LYS A 303 -74.54 -34.22 15.37
#